data_AF-A0A925X0D9-F1
#
_entry.id   AF-A0A925X0D9-F1
#
_cell.length_a   1.000
_cell.length_b   1.000
_cell.length_c   1.000
_cell.angle_alpha   90.00
_cell.angle_beta   90.00
_cell.angle_gamma   90.00
#
_symmetry.space_group_name_H-M   'P 1'
#
loop_
_entity.id
_entity.type
_entity.pdbx_description
1 polymer ?
#
loop_
_entity_poly.entity_id
_entity_poly.type
_entity_poly.pdbx_seq_one_letter_code
_entity_poly.pdbx_strand_id
1 'polypeptide(L)'
;MKRPFWSAALLLIAITSTFARADLNSDVRAVLQDKALAKAEAGVVLARVDENRAKPEILFRHNSDIALMPASNLKLITTAAFLDRFGPDFKFRTILAQRGQDLLLIGDGDPSFGDAELLKRVGWESTTVFSNWAAMLKKRGLTSVRNVVVDDSIFDENFVHPNWPPKQQHLRYVAGVGGVNFNANALDFYLRLGGGGSVVSYSTDPPTQYATIRNDCLSSNENAVWLSRMPNGNVIDLRGTASSSNTVPISVTIHDPAMFAATVFSETLQNGGIQVSGEPARERGLRALLSEEKSPATQPANRATVLAIHETPIATVLARANKDSMNLYAEAMCKRLGAETSKSSGSWESGTAAVSSFLKSSGIDSSEFSLDDGCGLSRKNAVSAKAMAQILARTFASKNRDLYIASLS
;
A
#
# COMPACT_ATOMS: atom_id res chain seq x y z
N MET A 1 -11.28 96.38 30.59
CA MET A 1 -10.91 96.06 29.18
C MET A 1 -10.66 94.56 29.07
N LYS A 2 -11.36 93.92 28.13
CA LYS A 2 -11.57 92.46 28.03
C LYS A 2 -10.36 91.76 27.37
N ARG A 3 -9.97 90.60 27.90
CA ARG A 3 -8.99 89.67 27.31
C ARG A 3 -9.64 88.89 26.15
N PRO A 4 -8.94 88.62 25.03
CA PRO A 4 -9.50 87.83 23.95
C PRO A 4 -9.32 86.33 24.20
N PHE A 5 -10.41 85.60 23.99
CA PHE A 5 -10.48 84.15 23.82
C PHE A 5 -9.85 83.77 22.48
N TRP A 6 -8.98 82.77 22.46
CA TRP A 6 -8.72 81.94 21.28
C TRP A 6 -8.85 80.48 21.66
N SER A 7 -9.83 79.84 21.03
CA SER A 7 -10.30 78.48 21.25
C SER A 7 -9.26 77.46 20.79
N ALA A 8 -8.89 76.53 21.68
CA ALA A 8 -8.11 75.36 21.32
C ALA A 8 -8.98 74.39 20.50
N ALA A 9 -8.62 74.16 19.23
CA ALA A 9 -9.19 73.10 18.43
C ALA A 9 -8.60 71.76 18.89
N LEU A 10 -9.40 70.95 19.58
CA LEU A 10 -9.10 69.54 19.82
C LEU A 10 -9.28 68.77 18.50
N LEU A 11 -8.16 68.39 17.89
CA LEU A 11 -8.15 67.41 16.80
C LEU A 11 -8.35 66.03 17.43
N LEU A 12 -9.58 65.51 17.41
CA LEU A 12 -9.83 64.09 17.67
C LEU A 12 -9.34 63.30 16.46
N ILE A 13 -8.11 62.78 16.54
CA ILE A 13 -7.66 61.72 15.63
C ILE A 13 -8.36 60.44 16.10
N ALA A 14 -9.45 60.09 15.44
CA ALA A 14 -10.02 58.75 15.53
C ALA A 14 -9.01 57.80 14.89
N ILE A 15 -8.18 57.15 15.71
CA ILE A 15 -7.38 56.01 15.28
C ILE A 15 -8.38 54.87 15.07
N THR A 16 -8.91 54.75 13.85
CA THR A 16 -9.54 53.50 13.42
C THR A 16 -8.42 52.48 13.29
N SER A 17 -8.21 51.70 14.34
CA SER A 17 -7.46 50.46 14.25
C SER A 17 -8.20 49.54 13.30
N THR A 18 -7.85 49.59 12.02
CA THR A 18 -8.16 48.54 11.06
C THR A 18 -7.40 47.29 11.52
N PHE A 19 -8.05 46.48 12.34
CA PHE A 19 -7.68 45.07 12.38
C PHE A 19 -7.82 44.58 10.94
N ALA A 20 -6.68 44.32 10.28
CA ALA A 20 -6.67 43.60 9.03
C ALA A 20 -7.32 42.24 9.30
N ARG A 21 -8.62 42.15 9.02
CA ARG A 21 -9.36 40.91 9.09
C ARG A 21 -8.78 40.06 7.97
N ALA A 22 -8.07 38.99 8.32
CA ALA A 22 -7.58 38.02 7.34
C ALA A 22 -8.76 37.60 6.48
N ASP A 23 -8.75 37.99 5.20
CA ASP A 23 -9.76 37.57 4.23
C ASP A 23 -9.22 36.32 3.53
N LEU A 24 -9.58 35.17 4.08
CA LEU A 24 -9.20 33.86 3.54
C LEU A 24 -9.50 33.75 2.04
N ASN A 25 -10.57 34.38 1.54
CA ASN A 25 -10.89 34.32 0.12
C ASN A 25 -9.87 35.09 -0.72
N SER A 26 -9.50 36.31 -0.31
CA SER A 26 -8.48 37.09 -1.03
C SER A 26 -7.12 36.41 -0.97
N ASP A 27 -6.76 35.87 0.19
CA ASP A 27 -5.45 35.24 0.42
C ASP A 27 -5.28 34.00 -0.47
N VAL A 28 -6.29 33.12 -0.50
CA VAL A 28 -6.25 31.91 -1.36
C VAL A 28 -6.27 32.29 -2.84
N ARG A 29 -7.05 33.30 -3.24
CA ARG A 29 -7.06 33.78 -4.64
C ARG A 29 -5.72 34.36 -5.06
N ALA A 30 -5.03 35.06 -4.17
CA ALA A 30 -3.68 35.57 -4.45
C ALA A 30 -2.68 34.44 -4.67
N VAL A 31 -2.73 33.37 -3.87
CA VAL A 31 -1.88 32.17 -4.06
C VAL A 31 -2.18 31.48 -5.41
N LEU A 32 -3.46 31.40 -5.79
CA LEU A 32 -3.86 30.81 -7.08
C LEU A 32 -3.40 31.61 -8.30
N GLN A 33 -2.99 32.87 -8.12
CA GLN A 33 -2.42 33.72 -9.18
C GLN A 33 -0.89 33.57 -9.32
N ASP A 34 -0.25 32.70 -8.54
CA ASP A 34 1.19 32.47 -8.64
C ASP A 34 1.57 32.02 -10.07
N LYS A 35 2.66 32.57 -10.60
CA LYS A 35 3.16 32.26 -11.95
C LYS A 35 3.49 30.78 -12.13
N ALA A 36 3.83 30.06 -11.07
CA ALA A 36 4.06 28.63 -11.07
C ALA A 36 2.78 27.84 -11.45
N LEU A 37 1.59 28.40 -11.21
CA LEU A 37 0.30 27.80 -11.53
C LEU A 37 -0.30 28.29 -12.86
N ALA A 38 0.37 29.19 -13.58
CA ALA A 38 -0.19 29.86 -14.76
C ALA A 38 -0.62 28.92 -15.92
N LYS A 39 -0.11 27.67 -15.94
CA LYS A 39 -0.47 26.63 -16.92
C LYS A 39 -1.12 25.40 -16.27
N ALA A 40 -1.47 25.49 -14.99
CA ALA A 40 -2.07 24.41 -14.23
C ALA A 40 -3.58 24.64 -14.08
N GLU A 41 -4.33 23.54 -14.03
CA GLU A 41 -5.71 23.54 -13.56
C GLU A 41 -5.71 23.17 -12.08
N ALA A 42 -6.37 23.96 -11.23
CA ALA A 42 -6.34 23.78 -9.79
C ALA A 42 -7.76 23.70 -9.21
N GLY A 43 -8.10 22.58 -8.58
CA GLY A 43 -9.32 22.43 -7.78
C GLY A 43 -9.01 22.66 -6.30
N VAL A 44 -9.72 23.58 -5.65
CA VAL A 44 -9.54 23.90 -4.22
C VAL A 44 -10.89 23.90 -3.51
N VAL A 45 -10.94 23.22 -2.37
CA VAL A 45 -12.03 23.31 -1.39
C VAL A 45 -11.41 23.49 -0.01
N LEU A 46 -11.82 24.54 0.69
CA LEU A 46 -11.56 24.68 2.12
C LEU A 46 -12.86 24.49 2.87
N ALA A 47 -12.85 23.56 3.80
CA ALA A 47 -14.01 23.19 4.59
C ALA A 47 -13.65 23.14 6.07
N ARG A 48 -14.50 23.72 6.91
CA ARG A 48 -14.46 23.54 8.36
C ARG A 48 -15.33 22.35 8.72
N VAL A 49 -14.70 21.37 9.37
CA VAL A 49 -15.35 20.20 9.97
C VAL A 49 -15.40 20.38 11.49
N ASP A 50 -16.46 19.89 12.11
CA ASP A 50 -16.71 19.95 13.56
C ASP A 50 -17.50 18.71 13.94
N GLU A 51 -17.18 18.09 15.08
CA GLU A 51 -17.87 16.92 15.61
C GLU A 51 -19.37 17.18 15.83
N ASN A 52 -19.74 18.44 16.11
CA ASN A 52 -21.11 18.85 16.36
C ASN A 52 -21.89 19.22 15.09
N ARG A 53 -21.26 19.18 13.91
CA ARG A 53 -21.90 19.57 12.64
C ARG A 53 -22.15 18.36 11.76
N ALA A 54 -23.43 18.18 11.39
CA ALA A 54 -23.83 17.15 10.45
C ALA A 54 -23.26 17.34 9.03
N LYS A 55 -22.85 18.56 8.66
CA LYS A 55 -22.26 18.88 7.35
C LYS A 55 -21.08 19.86 7.51
N PRO A 56 -20.03 19.73 6.67
CA PRO A 56 -18.92 20.68 6.67
C PRO A 56 -19.38 22.08 6.26
N GLU A 57 -18.84 23.11 6.89
CA GLU A 57 -19.00 24.50 6.47
C GLU A 57 -17.95 24.82 5.40
N ILE A 58 -18.40 25.13 4.20
CA ILE A 58 -17.52 25.48 3.10
C ILE A 58 -17.05 26.92 3.26
N LEU A 59 -15.74 27.11 3.39
CA LEU A 59 -15.11 28.41 3.54
C LEU A 59 -14.62 28.98 2.20
N PHE A 60 -14.21 28.11 1.27
CA PHE A 60 -13.69 28.50 -0.04
C PHE A 60 -13.92 27.40 -1.08
N ARG A 61 -14.18 27.79 -2.33
CA ARG A 61 -14.19 26.90 -3.50
C ARG A 61 -13.57 27.59 -4.71
N HIS A 62 -12.76 26.84 -5.45
CA HIS A 62 -12.25 27.23 -6.77
C HIS A 62 -12.20 25.98 -7.64
N ASN A 63 -12.88 25.99 -8.78
CA ASN A 63 -12.94 24.88 -9.73
C ASN A 63 -13.15 23.50 -9.07
N SER A 64 -13.93 23.48 -7.97
CA SER A 64 -13.97 22.34 -7.05
C SER A 64 -14.57 21.07 -7.65
N ASP A 65 -15.38 21.25 -8.70
CA ASP A 65 -16.18 20.20 -9.32
C ASP A 65 -15.45 19.62 -10.56
N ILE A 66 -14.30 20.18 -10.95
CA ILE A 66 -13.47 19.66 -12.03
C ILE A 66 -12.71 18.44 -11.51
N ALA A 67 -12.94 17.28 -12.13
CA ALA A 67 -12.19 16.07 -11.83
C ALA A 67 -10.76 16.15 -12.39
N LEU A 68 -9.77 16.02 -11.52
CA LEU A 68 -8.35 16.10 -11.87
C LEU A 68 -7.60 14.84 -11.45
N MET A 69 -6.45 14.58 -12.05
CA MET A 69 -5.62 13.42 -11.70
C MET A 69 -5.17 13.53 -10.23
N PRO A 70 -5.61 12.63 -9.34
CA PRO A 70 -5.39 12.79 -7.89
C PRO A 70 -3.98 12.38 -7.45
N ALA A 71 -3.24 11.65 -8.29
CA ALA A 71 -2.04 10.93 -7.87
C ALA A 71 -2.31 10.15 -6.56
N SER A 72 -1.33 10.10 -5.65
CA SER A 72 -1.47 9.36 -4.39
C SER A 72 -2.59 9.86 -3.46
N ASN A 73 -3.20 11.02 -3.71
CA ASN A 73 -4.37 11.45 -2.93
C ASN A 73 -5.55 10.48 -3.13
N LEU A 74 -5.59 9.69 -4.20
CA LEU A 74 -6.62 8.65 -4.38
C LEU A 74 -6.64 7.63 -3.23
N LYS A 75 -5.49 7.37 -2.61
CA LYS A 75 -5.39 6.46 -1.46
C LYS A 75 -6.30 6.87 -0.31
N LEU A 76 -6.55 8.18 -0.13
CA LEU A 76 -7.47 8.68 0.90
C LEU A 76 -8.88 8.11 0.69
N ILE A 77 -9.36 8.08 -0.54
CA ILE A 77 -10.68 7.54 -0.88
C ILE A 77 -10.68 6.01 -0.76
N THR A 78 -9.68 5.34 -1.33
CA THR A 78 -9.58 3.87 -1.29
C THR A 78 -9.52 3.35 0.14
N THR A 79 -8.71 3.99 1.00
CA THR A 79 -8.58 3.61 2.41
C THR A 79 -9.81 3.95 3.23
N ALA A 80 -10.49 5.07 2.95
CA ALA A 80 -11.76 5.41 3.59
C ALA A 80 -12.85 4.38 3.24
N ALA A 81 -12.96 4.00 1.96
CA ALA A 81 -13.88 2.97 1.49
C ALA A 81 -13.60 1.62 2.15
N PHE A 82 -12.31 1.25 2.26
CA PHE A 82 -11.89 0.00 2.91
C PHE A 82 -12.30 -0.02 4.38
N LEU A 83 -12.00 1.05 5.10
CA LEU A 83 -12.30 1.18 6.53
C LEU A 83 -13.82 1.28 6.81
N ASP A 84 -14.59 1.93 5.94
CA ASP A 84 -16.06 1.96 6.01
C ASP A 84 -16.67 0.56 5.85
N ARG A 85 -16.15 -0.23 4.90
CA ARG A 85 -16.67 -1.58 4.62
C ARG A 85 -16.31 -2.59 5.69
N PHE A 86 -15.05 -2.63 6.13
CA PHE A 86 -14.54 -3.70 7.00
C PHE A 86 -14.53 -3.34 8.48
N GLY A 87 -14.56 -2.04 8.81
CA GLY A 87 -14.47 -1.57 10.19
C GLY A 87 -13.07 -1.64 10.79
N PRO A 88 -12.89 -1.03 11.98
CA PRO A 88 -11.57 -0.84 12.58
C PRO A 88 -10.95 -2.12 13.16
N ASP A 89 -11.76 -3.15 13.39
CA ASP A 89 -11.31 -4.43 13.97
C ASP A 89 -10.87 -5.45 12.92
N PHE A 90 -10.96 -5.09 11.62
CA PHE A 90 -10.57 -5.98 10.55
C PHE A 90 -9.09 -6.35 10.63
N LYS A 91 -8.81 -7.61 10.30
CA LYS A 91 -7.46 -8.12 10.17
C LYS A 91 -7.33 -8.94 8.89
N PHE A 92 -6.29 -8.65 8.12
CA PHE A 92 -5.86 -9.56 7.08
C PHE A 92 -5.32 -10.84 7.70
N ARG A 93 -5.47 -11.97 6.99
CA ARG A 93 -5.04 -13.29 7.48
C ARG A 93 -4.21 -14.04 6.45
N THR A 94 -3.01 -14.43 6.83
CA THR A 94 -2.20 -15.40 6.08
C THR A 94 -2.19 -16.72 6.86
N ILE A 95 -2.73 -17.77 6.26
CA ILE A 95 -3.00 -19.04 6.93
C ILE A 95 -1.97 -20.08 6.49
N LEU A 96 -1.35 -20.73 7.48
CA LEU A 96 -0.60 -21.95 7.28
C LEU A 96 -1.50 -23.14 7.62
N ALA A 97 -1.75 -24.02 6.65
CA ALA A 97 -2.49 -25.25 6.85
C ALA A 97 -1.71 -26.47 6.33
N GLN A 98 -2.19 -27.67 6.62
CA GLN A 98 -1.62 -28.91 6.13
C GLN A 98 -2.69 -29.80 5.51
N ARG A 99 -2.39 -30.34 4.33
CA ARG A 99 -3.22 -31.32 3.61
C ARG A 99 -2.35 -32.50 3.20
N GLY A 100 -2.49 -33.62 3.89
CA GLY A 100 -1.59 -34.76 3.73
C GLY A 100 -0.14 -34.36 4.05
N GLN A 101 0.75 -34.53 3.08
CA GLN A 101 2.17 -34.16 3.19
C GLN A 101 2.47 -32.74 2.66
N ASP A 102 1.48 -32.02 2.14
CA ASP A 102 1.67 -30.64 1.66
C ASP A 102 1.37 -29.64 2.77
N LEU A 103 2.17 -28.57 2.82
CA LEU A 103 1.83 -27.35 3.54
C LEU A 103 1.13 -26.39 2.60
N LEU A 104 0.07 -25.75 3.07
CA LEU A 104 -0.70 -24.77 2.32
C LEU A 104 -0.42 -23.37 2.89
N LEU A 105 -0.07 -22.42 2.03
CA LEU A 105 0.06 -21.00 2.32
C LEU A 105 -1.11 -20.26 1.68
N ILE A 106 -2.12 -19.91 2.46
CA ILE A 106 -3.38 -19.35 1.95
C ILE A 106 -3.45 -17.86 2.32
N GLY A 107 -3.51 -17.01 1.30
CA GLY A 107 -3.55 -15.56 1.45
C GLY A 107 -4.95 -14.98 1.57
N ASP A 108 -5.04 -13.80 2.19
CA ASP A 108 -6.20 -12.92 2.20
C ASP A 108 -5.87 -11.54 1.59
N GLY A 109 -4.76 -11.45 0.84
CA GLY A 109 -4.30 -10.23 0.20
C GLY A 109 -3.54 -9.28 1.12
N ASP A 110 -2.98 -9.77 2.23
CA ASP A 110 -2.18 -8.95 3.16
C ASP A 110 -0.94 -8.37 2.46
N PRO A 111 -0.81 -7.04 2.28
CA PRO A 111 0.36 -6.43 1.65
C PRO A 111 1.56 -6.29 2.61
N SER A 112 1.36 -6.50 3.91
CA SER A 112 2.36 -6.27 4.94
C SER A 112 3.14 -7.51 5.36
N PHE A 113 2.66 -8.68 4.93
CA PHE A 113 3.27 -9.95 5.30
C PHE A 113 4.74 -9.97 4.89
N GLY A 114 5.63 -10.06 5.87
CA GLY A 114 7.08 -10.02 5.63
C GLY A 114 7.65 -8.67 5.20
N ASP A 115 6.92 -7.54 5.23
CA ASP A 115 7.46 -6.21 4.87
C ASP A 115 8.63 -5.83 5.79
N ALA A 116 9.85 -5.90 5.25
CA ALA A 116 11.08 -5.64 6.00
C ALA A 116 11.08 -4.26 6.68
N GLU A 117 10.45 -3.24 6.09
CA GLU A 117 10.46 -1.90 6.67
C GLU A 117 9.56 -1.78 7.91
N LEU A 118 8.49 -2.57 7.99
CA LEU A 118 7.66 -2.68 9.19
C LEU A 118 8.34 -3.56 10.24
N LEU A 119 8.88 -4.71 9.82
CA LEU A 119 9.49 -5.69 10.71
C LEU A 119 10.79 -5.19 11.37
N LYS A 120 11.59 -4.39 10.66
CA LYS A 120 12.77 -3.73 11.24
C LYS A 120 12.44 -2.84 12.45
N ARG A 121 11.24 -2.25 12.52
CA ARG A 121 10.81 -1.40 13.65
C ARG A 121 10.66 -2.19 14.96
N VAL A 122 10.51 -3.50 14.87
CA VAL A 122 10.40 -4.42 16.01
C VAL A 122 11.58 -5.40 16.09
N GLY A 123 12.66 -5.13 15.35
CA GLY A 123 13.88 -5.96 15.34
C GLY A 123 13.70 -7.33 14.67
N TRP A 124 12.77 -7.44 13.73
CA TRP A 124 12.49 -8.67 12.98
C TRP A 124 12.99 -8.56 11.53
N GLU A 125 13.38 -9.70 10.98
CA GLU A 125 13.73 -9.88 9.56
C GLU A 125 12.50 -10.25 8.72
N SER A 126 12.55 -10.05 7.41
CA SER A 126 11.45 -10.37 6.47
C SER A 126 10.91 -11.81 6.61
N THR A 127 11.79 -12.77 6.87
CA THR A 127 11.47 -14.21 7.00
C THR A 127 11.08 -14.64 8.41
N THR A 128 11.02 -13.74 9.39
CA THR A 128 10.80 -14.09 10.81
C THR A 128 9.54 -14.92 11.02
N VAL A 129 8.43 -14.58 10.35
CA VAL A 129 7.18 -15.34 10.48
C VAL A 129 7.33 -16.77 9.96
N PHE A 130 8.00 -16.95 8.81
CA PHE A 130 8.29 -18.25 8.25
C PHE A 130 9.24 -19.07 9.14
N SER A 131 10.29 -18.45 9.69
CA SER A 131 11.22 -19.10 10.62
C SER A 131 10.50 -19.57 11.89
N ASN A 132 9.58 -18.77 12.42
CA ASN A 132 8.76 -19.13 13.57
C ASN A 132 7.82 -20.30 13.26
N TRP A 133 7.20 -20.32 12.08
CA TRP A 133 6.40 -21.44 11.63
C TRP A 133 7.23 -22.71 11.44
N ALA A 134 8.40 -22.64 10.81
CA ALA A 134 9.31 -23.77 10.66
C ALA A 134 9.73 -24.36 12.03
N ALA A 135 10.10 -23.50 12.98
CA ALA A 135 10.45 -23.92 14.34
C ALA A 135 9.26 -24.58 15.07
N MET A 136 8.05 -24.02 14.93
CA MET A 136 6.82 -24.61 15.47
C MET A 136 6.55 -26.00 14.87
N LEU A 137 6.65 -26.16 13.54
CA LEU A 137 6.44 -27.44 12.86
C LEU A 137 7.45 -28.50 13.32
N LYS A 138 8.73 -28.13 13.42
CA LYS A 138 9.80 -29.00 13.92
C LYS A 138 9.55 -29.45 15.36
N LYS A 139 9.11 -28.53 16.23
CA LYS A 139 8.72 -28.84 17.62
C LYS A 139 7.54 -29.82 17.68
N ARG A 140 6.65 -29.81 16.68
CA ARG A 140 5.55 -30.78 16.52
C ARG A 140 6.01 -32.11 15.89
N GLY A 141 7.31 -32.30 15.65
CA GLY A 141 7.88 -33.54 15.11
C GLY A 141 7.84 -33.65 13.58
N LEU A 142 7.48 -32.59 12.86
CA LEU A 142 7.51 -32.59 11.40
C LEU A 142 8.97 -32.56 10.93
N THR A 143 9.40 -33.60 10.22
CA THR A 143 10.76 -33.74 9.68
C THR A 143 10.83 -33.56 8.18
N SER A 144 9.71 -33.81 7.47
CA SER A 144 9.61 -33.62 6.03
C SER A 144 8.22 -33.18 5.60
N VAL A 145 8.17 -32.49 4.46
CA VAL A 145 6.96 -32.12 3.72
C VAL A 145 7.19 -32.38 2.24
N ARG A 146 6.12 -32.61 1.50
CA ARG A 146 6.19 -32.82 0.06
C ARG A 146 6.30 -31.49 -0.68
N ASN A 147 5.25 -30.67 -0.64
CA ASN A 147 5.24 -29.37 -1.30
C ASN A 147 4.86 -28.24 -0.33
N VAL A 148 5.27 -27.02 -0.68
CA VAL A 148 4.64 -25.78 -0.21
C VAL A 148 3.69 -25.30 -1.31
N VAL A 149 2.39 -25.35 -1.05
CA VAL A 149 1.34 -25.01 -2.02
C VAL A 149 0.72 -23.66 -1.65
N VAL A 150 0.77 -22.68 -2.55
CA VAL A 150 0.18 -21.36 -2.33
C VAL A 150 -1.24 -21.28 -2.90
N ASP A 151 -2.14 -20.67 -2.13
CA ASP A 151 -3.46 -20.23 -2.56
C ASP A 151 -3.57 -18.71 -2.46
N ASP A 152 -3.52 -18.06 -3.62
CA ASP A 152 -3.69 -16.63 -3.79
C ASP A 152 -5.06 -16.28 -4.41
N SER A 153 -6.04 -17.20 -4.34
CA SER A 153 -7.33 -17.05 -5.05
C SER A 153 -8.21 -15.91 -4.56
N ILE A 154 -7.86 -15.27 -3.45
CA ILE A 154 -8.54 -14.06 -2.98
C ILE A 154 -8.49 -12.94 -4.03
N PHE A 155 -7.43 -12.88 -4.86
CA PHE A 155 -7.30 -11.96 -6.00
C PHE A 155 -7.15 -12.72 -7.33
N ASP A 156 -7.34 -12.00 -8.43
CA ASP A 156 -6.98 -12.47 -9.77
C ASP A 156 -5.45 -12.55 -9.96
N GLU A 157 -5.02 -13.18 -11.05
CA GLU A 157 -3.60 -13.37 -11.38
C GLU A 157 -3.04 -12.23 -12.26
N ASN A 158 -3.78 -11.11 -12.34
CA ASN A 158 -3.30 -9.90 -12.99
C ASN A 158 -2.45 -9.11 -11.98
N PHE A 159 -1.14 -9.37 -11.93
CA PHE A 159 -0.28 -8.78 -10.91
C PHE A 159 0.06 -7.32 -11.17
N VAL A 160 0.14 -6.85 -12.42
CA VAL A 160 0.49 -5.47 -12.77
C VAL A 160 -0.66 -4.81 -13.52
N HIS A 161 -1.04 -3.60 -13.12
CA HIS A 161 -2.12 -2.90 -13.79
C HIS A 161 -1.70 -2.51 -15.22
N PRO A 162 -2.53 -2.76 -16.25
CA PRO A 162 -2.14 -2.56 -17.66
C PRO A 162 -1.85 -1.10 -18.01
N ASN A 163 -2.41 -0.14 -17.27
CA ASN A 163 -2.19 1.30 -17.48
C ASN A 163 -1.04 1.87 -16.65
N TRP A 164 -0.30 1.04 -15.89
CA TRP A 164 0.91 1.50 -15.20
C TRP A 164 2.10 1.61 -16.15
N PRO A 165 3.11 2.46 -15.85
CA PRO A 165 4.24 2.68 -16.76
C PRO A 165 5.09 1.40 -16.94
N PRO A 166 5.09 0.75 -18.13
CA PRO A 166 5.71 -0.56 -18.31
C PRO A 166 7.24 -0.54 -18.11
N LYS A 167 7.89 0.58 -18.43
CA LYS A 167 9.34 0.78 -18.24
C LYS A 167 9.75 0.91 -16.77
N GLN A 168 8.80 1.04 -15.86
CA GLN A 168 9.03 1.25 -14.43
C GLN A 168 8.65 0.03 -13.59
N GLN A 169 8.29 -1.09 -14.20
CA GLN A 169 7.85 -2.30 -13.49
C GLN A 169 8.87 -2.85 -12.49
N HIS A 170 10.16 -2.49 -12.60
CA HIS A 170 11.21 -2.90 -11.68
C HIS A 170 11.25 -2.05 -10.40
N LEU A 171 10.62 -0.87 -10.39
CA LEU A 171 10.63 0.06 -9.27
C LEU A 171 9.58 -0.33 -8.23
N ARG A 172 9.93 -0.21 -6.94
CA ARG A 172 9.12 -0.66 -5.80
C ARG A 172 7.68 -0.17 -5.81
N TYR A 173 7.41 1.05 -6.30
CA TYR A 173 6.06 1.61 -6.37
C TYR A 173 5.18 1.01 -7.49
N VAL A 174 5.75 0.15 -8.35
CA VAL A 174 5.05 -0.61 -9.41
C VAL A 174 5.09 -2.12 -9.08
N ALA A 175 5.27 -2.48 -7.81
CA ALA A 175 5.25 -3.87 -7.38
C ALA A 175 3.93 -4.55 -7.77
N GLY A 176 4.02 -5.81 -8.22
CA GLY A 176 2.84 -6.59 -8.56
C GLY A 176 1.96 -6.81 -7.32
N VAL A 177 0.67 -7.04 -7.52
CA VAL A 177 -0.34 -7.21 -6.46
C VAL A 177 -0.88 -8.63 -6.51
N GLY A 178 -0.52 -9.47 -5.54
CA GLY A 178 -0.92 -10.87 -5.43
C GLY A 178 -1.91 -11.13 -4.30
N GLY A 179 -2.62 -12.26 -4.36
CA GLY A 179 -3.47 -12.70 -3.25
C GLY A 179 -2.67 -13.20 -2.03
N VAL A 180 -1.40 -13.57 -2.26
CA VAL A 180 -0.34 -13.67 -1.25
C VAL A 180 0.73 -12.67 -1.64
N ASN A 181 1.04 -11.73 -0.76
CA ASN A 181 2.16 -10.80 -0.92
C ASN A 181 3.20 -11.12 0.14
N PHE A 182 4.48 -10.95 -0.19
CA PHE A 182 5.57 -11.16 0.75
C PHE A 182 6.67 -10.12 0.53
N ASN A 183 7.16 -9.51 1.62
CA ASN A 183 8.19 -8.48 1.60
C ASN A 183 7.90 -7.32 0.62
N ALA A 184 6.66 -6.82 0.64
CA ALA A 184 6.17 -5.80 -0.29
C ALA A 184 6.41 -6.14 -1.78
N ASN A 185 6.50 -7.44 -2.10
CA ASN A 185 6.74 -8.01 -3.43
C ASN A 185 8.01 -7.49 -4.10
N ALA A 186 9.03 -7.25 -3.28
CA ALA A 186 10.33 -6.78 -3.71
C ALA A 186 11.45 -7.61 -3.07
N LEU A 187 12.60 -7.59 -3.74
CA LEU A 187 13.86 -8.13 -3.26
C LEU A 187 14.80 -6.97 -2.98
N ASP A 188 15.30 -6.88 -1.75
CA ASP A 188 16.16 -5.80 -1.28
C ASP A 188 17.64 -6.18 -1.46
N PHE A 189 18.43 -5.34 -2.14
CA PHE A 189 19.86 -5.58 -2.36
C PHE A 189 20.74 -4.76 -1.42
N TYR A 190 21.65 -5.46 -0.74
CA TYR A 190 22.74 -4.87 0.03
C TYR A 190 24.07 -5.21 -0.63
N LEU A 191 24.67 -4.21 -1.25
CA LEU A 191 25.95 -4.22 -1.91
C LEU A 191 27.09 -4.12 -0.90
N ARG A 192 28.17 -4.84 -1.18
CA ARG A 192 29.40 -4.89 -0.41
C ARG A 192 30.58 -4.75 -1.37
N LEU A 193 31.29 -3.64 -1.25
CA LEU A 193 32.45 -3.34 -2.08
C LEU A 193 33.61 -4.28 -1.78
N GLY A 194 34.28 -4.73 -2.85
CA GLY A 194 35.62 -5.29 -2.78
C GLY A 194 36.68 -4.23 -3.13
N GLY A 195 37.88 -4.69 -3.51
CA GLY A 195 38.93 -3.81 -4.05
C GLY A 195 38.49 -3.06 -5.31
N GLY A 196 39.15 -1.96 -5.65
CA GLY A 196 38.82 -1.17 -6.84
C GLY A 196 38.83 -2.02 -8.13
N GLY A 197 37.81 -1.86 -8.97
CA GLY A 197 37.63 -2.62 -10.21
C GLY A 197 37.13 -4.05 -10.04
N SER A 198 36.97 -4.55 -8.80
CA SER A 198 36.39 -5.88 -8.55
C SER A 198 34.87 -5.88 -8.72
N VAL A 199 34.30 -7.05 -9.02
CA VAL A 199 32.85 -7.25 -9.05
C VAL A 199 32.29 -7.04 -7.64
N VAL A 200 31.26 -6.21 -7.52
CA VAL A 200 30.57 -5.91 -6.27
C VAL A 200 29.88 -7.17 -5.76
N SER A 201 30.14 -7.54 -4.51
CA SER A 201 29.38 -8.62 -3.86
C SER A 201 28.04 -8.08 -3.34
N TYR A 202 27.04 -8.96 -3.21
CA TYR A 202 25.72 -8.57 -2.72
C TYR A 202 25.13 -9.64 -1.80
N SER A 203 24.16 -9.20 -1.01
CA SER A 203 23.20 -10.08 -0.31
C SER A 203 21.80 -9.56 -0.56
N THR A 204 20.80 -10.43 -0.48
CA THR A 204 19.41 -10.07 -0.66
C THR A 204 18.58 -10.31 0.61
N ASP A 205 17.55 -9.51 0.79
CA ASP A 205 16.50 -9.73 1.79
C ASP A 205 15.13 -9.82 1.10
N PRO A 206 14.41 -10.94 1.23
CA PRO A 206 14.86 -12.21 1.80
C PRO A 206 16.03 -12.84 1.00
N PRO A 207 16.87 -13.69 1.62
CA PRO A 207 17.77 -14.56 0.87
C PRO A 207 16.95 -15.62 0.13
N THR A 208 17.07 -15.68 -1.20
CA THR A 208 16.27 -16.59 -2.02
C THR A 208 16.89 -16.88 -3.39
N GLN A 209 16.58 -18.05 -3.94
CA GLN A 209 16.92 -18.45 -5.31
C GLN A 209 15.78 -18.19 -6.31
N TYR A 210 14.66 -17.59 -5.87
CA TYR A 210 13.52 -17.32 -6.73
C TYR A 210 13.84 -16.38 -7.91
N ALA A 211 14.89 -15.57 -7.77
CA ALA A 211 15.39 -14.70 -8.82
C ALA A 211 16.80 -15.11 -9.27
N THR A 212 17.03 -15.07 -10.59
CA THR A 212 18.37 -15.25 -11.16
C THR A 212 19.06 -13.90 -11.27
N ILE A 213 20.17 -13.73 -10.56
CA ILE A 213 20.93 -12.47 -10.54
C ILE A 213 22.12 -12.55 -11.50
N ARG A 214 22.19 -11.63 -12.45
CA ARG A 214 23.35 -11.40 -13.34
C ARG A 214 24.08 -10.18 -12.83
N ASN A 215 25.32 -10.36 -12.38
CA ASN A 215 26.06 -9.31 -11.70
C ASN A 215 27.34 -8.96 -12.47
N ASP A 216 27.30 -7.81 -13.13
CA ASP A 216 28.43 -7.17 -13.81
C ASP A 216 28.77 -5.82 -13.17
N CYS A 217 28.28 -5.54 -11.94
CA CYS A 217 28.53 -4.28 -11.26
C CYS A 217 29.94 -4.25 -10.68
N LEU A 218 30.67 -3.16 -10.91
CA LEU A 218 32.07 -3.01 -10.51
C LEU A 218 32.25 -1.95 -9.40
N SER A 219 33.20 -2.20 -8.51
CA SER A 219 33.68 -1.23 -7.52
C SER A 219 34.43 -0.11 -8.23
N SER A 220 34.05 1.15 -7.97
CA SER A 220 34.58 2.36 -8.63
C SER A 220 34.48 3.57 -7.69
N ASN A 221 35.01 4.72 -8.11
CA ASN A 221 34.81 6.00 -7.42
C ASN A 221 33.47 6.68 -7.81
N GLU A 222 32.78 6.15 -8.83
CA GLU A 222 31.48 6.65 -9.29
C GLU A 222 30.34 5.75 -8.81
N ASN A 223 29.17 6.35 -8.58
CA ASN A 223 27.96 5.63 -8.20
C ASN A 223 26.91 5.72 -9.31
N ALA A 224 26.86 4.68 -10.14
CA ALA A 224 25.91 4.51 -11.24
C ALA A 224 25.34 3.08 -11.25
N VAL A 225 24.97 2.57 -10.07
CA VAL A 225 24.37 1.24 -9.93
C VAL A 225 23.05 1.21 -10.69
N TRP A 226 22.92 0.21 -11.55
CA TRP A 226 21.70 -0.07 -12.29
C TRP A 226 21.17 -1.44 -11.90
N LEU A 227 19.96 -1.47 -11.33
CA LEU A 227 19.24 -2.68 -10.98
C LEU A 227 17.95 -2.76 -11.80
N SER A 228 17.87 -3.71 -12.72
CA SER A 228 16.69 -3.90 -13.56
C SER A 228 16.23 -5.34 -13.56
N ARG A 229 14.91 -5.54 -13.64
CA ARG A 229 14.30 -6.86 -13.82
C ARG A 229 13.75 -6.98 -15.24
N MET A 230 14.02 -8.11 -15.88
CA MET A 230 13.43 -8.44 -17.18
C MET A 230 11.89 -8.50 -17.08
N PRO A 231 11.15 -8.00 -18.09
CA PRO A 231 9.69 -8.09 -18.10
C PRO A 231 9.22 -9.53 -17.92
N ASN A 232 8.13 -9.71 -17.15
CA ASN A 232 7.46 -11.01 -16.95
C ASN A 232 8.36 -12.15 -16.44
N GLY A 233 9.48 -11.84 -15.79
CA GLY A 233 10.35 -12.85 -15.19
C GLY A 233 11.15 -12.27 -14.02
N ASN A 234 11.99 -13.13 -13.43
CA ASN A 234 12.82 -12.79 -12.27
C ASN A 234 14.32 -12.87 -12.59
N VAL A 235 14.69 -12.56 -13.83
CA VAL A 235 16.09 -12.28 -14.17
C VAL A 235 16.39 -10.83 -13.84
N ILE A 236 17.30 -10.61 -12.90
CA ILE A 236 17.69 -9.29 -12.41
C ILE A 236 19.14 -9.02 -12.85
N ASP A 237 19.34 -7.94 -13.58
CA ASP A 237 20.66 -7.43 -13.95
C ASP A 237 21.11 -6.38 -12.93
N LEU A 238 22.22 -6.65 -12.25
CA LEU A 238 22.97 -5.72 -11.39
C LEU A 238 24.22 -5.27 -12.17
N ARG A 239 24.23 -4.02 -12.63
CA ARG A 239 25.28 -3.48 -13.52
C ARG A 239 25.73 -2.09 -13.08
N GLY A 240 26.71 -1.56 -13.81
CA GLY A 240 27.25 -0.22 -13.60
C GLY A 240 28.33 -0.20 -12.53
N THR A 241 28.40 0.88 -11.76
CA THR A 241 29.47 1.11 -10.79
C THR A 241 28.93 1.47 -9.42
N ALA A 242 29.55 0.96 -8.36
CA ALA A 242 29.24 1.33 -6.97
C ALA A 242 30.47 1.98 -6.32
N SER A 243 30.26 3.09 -5.61
CA SER A 243 31.31 3.78 -4.85
C SER A 243 31.21 3.63 -3.34
N SER A 244 30.14 3.02 -2.85
CA SER A 244 29.99 2.69 -1.42
C SER A 244 29.20 1.39 -1.23
N SER A 245 29.43 0.73 -0.10
CA SER A 245 28.50 -0.30 0.40
C SER A 245 27.26 0.40 0.95
N ASN A 246 26.08 -0.21 0.84
CA ASN A 246 24.84 0.39 1.33
C ASN A 246 24.29 -0.32 2.57
N THR A 247 23.65 0.47 3.43
CA THR A 247 22.85 0.01 4.57
C THR A 247 21.34 0.19 4.32
N VAL A 248 20.97 1.14 3.46
CA VAL A 248 19.62 1.27 2.89
C VAL A 248 19.58 0.46 1.59
N PRO A 249 18.67 -0.51 1.45
CA PRO A 249 18.68 -1.41 0.30
C PRO A 249 18.28 -0.70 -0.99
N ILE A 250 18.72 -1.27 -2.11
CA ILE A 250 18.16 -0.98 -3.43
C ILE A 250 17.13 -2.08 -3.72
N SER A 251 15.86 -1.73 -3.78
CA SER A 251 14.77 -2.69 -3.98
C SER A 251 14.42 -2.86 -5.46
N VAL A 252 14.16 -4.09 -5.88
CA VAL A 252 13.58 -4.41 -7.19
C VAL A 252 12.34 -5.27 -7.00
N THR A 253 11.29 -4.99 -7.76
CA THR A 253 10.06 -5.79 -7.68
C THR A 253 10.29 -7.23 -8.15
N ILE A 254 9.42 -8.15 -7.74
CA ILE A 254 9.42 -9.53 -8.19
C ILE A 254 8.16 -9.80 -9.03
N HIS A 255 8.30 -10.62 -10.07
CA HIS A 255 7.19 -11.20 -10.81
C HIS A 255 6.63 -12.41 -10.06
N ASP A 256 5.31 -12.55 -10.06
CA ASP A 256 4.57 -13.61 -9.37
C ASP A 256 4.84 -13.65 -7.84
N PRO A 257 4.23 -12.70 -7.10
CA PRO A 257 4.40 -12.57 -5.65
C PRO A 257 4.03 -13.81 -4.82
N ALA A 258 3.04 -14.57 -5.27
CA ALA A 258 2.56 -15.73 -4.52
C ALA A 258 3.58 -16.87 -4.59
N MET A 259 4.14 -17.13 -5.78
CA MET A 259 5.19 -18.12 -5.93
C MET A 259 6.49 -17.67 -5.24
N PHE A 260 6.80 -16.38 -5.25
CA PHE A 260 7.90 -15.84 -4.45
C PHE A 260 7.77 -16.19 -2.96
N ALA A 261 6.59 -15.93 -2.36
CA ALA A 261 6.33 -16.26 -0.97
C ALA A 261 6.46 -17.77 -0.68
N ALA A 262 5.95 -18.62 -1.59
CA ALA A 262 6.02 -20.06 -1.47
C ALA A 262 7.47 -20.59 -1.55
N THR A 263 8.27 -20.05 -2.46
CA THR A 263 9.69 -20.39 -2.59
C THR A 263 10.47 -19.98 -1.36
N VAL A 264 10.32 -18.74 -0.88
CA VAL A 264 11.01 -18.28 0.33
C VAL A 264 10.60 -19.10 1.55
N PHE A 265 9.32 -19.50 1.67
CA PHE A 265 8.88 -20.35 2.76
C PHE A 265 9.49 -21.76 2.67
N SER A 266 9.54 -22.35 1.47
CA SER A 266 10.21 -23.63 1.22
C SER A 266 11.68 -23.61 1.63
N GLU A 267 12.42 -22.57 1.19
CA GLU A 267 13.82 -22.35 1.56
C GLU A 267 13.99 -22.17 3.07
N THR A 268 13.06 -21.45 3.72
CA THR A 268 13.09 -21.26 5.17
C THR A 268 12.85 -22.57 5.93
N LEU A 269 11.97 -23.45 5.44
CA LEU A 269 11.75 -24.79 6.03
C LEU A 269 13.02 -25.64 5.92
N GLN A 270 13.66 -25.66 4.74
CA GLN A 270 14.91 -26.39 4.50
C GLN A 270 16.04 -25.89 5.41
N ASN A 271 16.20 -24.57 5.51
CA ASN A 271 17.17 -23.94 6.42
C ASN A 271 16.87 -24.23 7.90
N GLY A 272 15.59 -24.41 8.26
CA GLY A 272 15.15 -24.87 9.58
C GLY A 272 15.37 -26.36 9.87
N GLY A 273 15.81 -27.12 8.86
CA GLY A 273 16.05 -28.57 8.94
C GLY A 273 14.80 -29.44 8.73
N ILE A 274 13.76 -28.92 8.07
CA ILE A 274 12.62 -29.69 7.57
C ILE A 274 12.88 -29.99 6.09
N GLN A 275 12.93 -31.27 5.71
CA GLN A 275 13.14 -31.65 4.33
C GLN A 275 11.91 -31.29 3.48
N VAL A 276 12.12 -30.64 2.33
CA VAL A 276 11.08 -30.39 1.33
C VAL A 276 11.46 -31.19 0.09
N SER A 277 10.67 -32.21 -0.27
CA SER A 277 11.03 -33.15 -1.34
C SER A 277 10.56 -32.72 -2.74
N GLY A 278 9.51 -31.90 -2.80
CA GLY A 278 8.94 -31.35 -4.02
C GLY A 278 9.21 -29.85 -4.14
N GLU A 279 8.60 -29.25 -5.15
CA GLU A 279 8.78 -27.83 -5.46
C GLU A 279 7.61 -27.00 -4.91
N PRO A 280 7.81 -25.68 -4.70
CA PRO A 280 6.71 -24.75 -4.52
C PRO A 280 5.68 -24.89 -5.65
N ALA A 281 4.39 -24.91 -5.31
CA ALA A 281 3.30 -25.09 -6.27
C ALA A 281 2.16 -24.10 -6.00
N ARG A 282 1.28 -23.89 -6.99
CA ARG A 282 0.05 -23.11 -6.85
C ARG A 282 -1.17 -24.02 -6.98
N GLU A 283 -2.11 -23.87 -6.05
CA GLU A 283 -3.47 -24.42 -6.18
C GLU A 283 -4.45 -23.39 -5.63
N ARG A 284 -5.45 -23.02 -6.44
CA ARG A 284 -6.38 -21.93 -6.12
C ARG A 284 -7.69 -22.48 -5.55
N GLY A 285 -8.27 -21.77 -4.59
CA GLY A 285 -9.53 -22.16 -3.95
C GLY A 285 -9.38 -23.16 -2.80
N LEU A 286 -8.17 -23.33 -2.29
CA LEU A 286 -7.86 -24.17 -1.12
C LEU A 286 -8.53 -23.67 0.15
N ARG A 287 -8.88 -22.39 0.24
CA ARG A 287 -9.61 -21.84 1.38
C ARG A 287 -10.91 -22.58 1.69
N ALA A 288 -11.58 -23.14 0.67
CA ALA A 288 -12.80 -23.95 0.84
C ALA A 288 -12.53 -25.32 1.49
N LEU A 289 -11.27 -25.78 1.53
CA LEU A 289 -10.85 -27.04 2.14
C LEU A 289 -10.51 -26.91 3.63
N LEU A 290 -10.42 -25.68 4.14
CA LEU A 290 -10.20 -25.41 5.56
C LEU A 290 -11.42 -25.90 6.34
N SER A 291 -11.22 -26.82 7.28
CA SER A 291 -12.32 -27.30 8.10
C SER A 291 -12.85 -26.18 8.99
N GLU A 292 -14.10 -25.77 8.81
CA GLU A 292 -14.87 -25.33 9.97
C GLU A 292 -15.24 -26.58 10.78
N GLU A 293 -15.10 -26.52 12.12
CA GLU A 293 -15.39 -27.63 13.05
C GLU A 293 -16.80 -28.25 12.90
N LYS A 294 -17.69 -27.68 12.06
CA LYS A 294 -19.12 -28.00 12.00
C LYS A 294 -19.67 -28.50 10.66
N SER A 295 -18.87 -28.67 9.60
CA SER A 295 -19.40 -29.18 8.32
C SER A 295 -18.98 -30.62 8.03
N PRO A 296 -19.92 -31.60 8.02
CA PRO A 296 -19.64 -32.95 7.54
C PRO A 296 -19.40 -32.90 6.02
N ALA A 297 -18.13 -32.94 5.61
CA ALA A 297 -17.76 -33.01 4.20
C ALA A 297 -17.76 -34.47 3.76
N THR A 298 -18.26 -34.71 2.55
CA THR A 298 -18.47 -36.03 1.93
C THR A 298 -17.18 -36.79 1.60
N GLN A 299 -15.98 -36.23 1.82
CA GLN A 299 -14.69 -36.93 1.64
C GLN A 299 -13.64 -36.48 2.68
N PRO A 300 -13.23 -37.34 3.63
CA PRO A 300 -12.24 -37.02 4.67
C PRO A 300 -10.84 -36.70 4.14
N ALA A 301 -10.46 -37.23 2.97
CA ALA A 301 -9.09 -37.19 2.45
C ALA A 301 -8.64 -35.82 1.90
N ASN A 302 -9.56 -34.87 1.69
CA ASN A 302 -9.27 -33.56 1.09
C ASN A 302 -9.33 -32.39 2.07
N ARG A 303 -9.45 -32.65 3.38
CA ARG A 303 -9.48 -31.59 4.39
C ARG A 303 -8.08 -31.07 4.69
N ALA A 304 -7.99 -29.75 4.87
CA ALA A 304 -6.79 -29.08 5.35
C ALA A 304 -6.95 -28.67 6.82
N THR A 305 -5.95 -28.97 7.64
CA THR A 305 -5.91 -28.58 9.06
C THR A 305 -5.13 -27.29 9.21
N VAL A 306 -5.74 -26.27 9.82
CA VAL A 306 -5.04 -25.00 10.13
C VAL A 306 -3.98 -25.26 11.20
N LEU A 307 -2.74 -24.89 10.92
CA LEU A 307 -1.61 -25.06 11.83
C LEU A 307 -1.23 -23.75 12.53
N ALA A 308 -1.33 -22.63 11.81
CA ALA A 308 -1.07 -21.27 12.31
C ALA A 308 -1.79 -20.21 11.44
N ILE A 309 -2.02 -19.04 12.02
CA ILE A 309 -2.56 -17.86 11.33
C ILE A 309 -1.69 -16.66 11.70
N HIS A 310 -1.22 -15.92 10.70
CA HIS A 310 -0.68 -14.58 10.87
C HIS A 310 -1.78 -13.56 10.63
N GLU A 311 -1.94 -12.60 11.55
CA GLU A 311 -2.94 -11.55 11.42
C GLU A 311 -2.28 -10.17 11.38
N THR A 312 -2.68 -9.36 10.40
CA THR A 312 -2.27 -7.94 10.31
C THR A 312 -3.46 -7.03 10.56
N PRO A 313 -3.42 -6.17 11.59
CA PRO A 313 -4.47 -5.18 11.84
C PRO A 313 -4.61 -4.19 10.67
N ILE A 314 -5.85 -3.84 10.33
CA ILE A 314 -6.16 -2.80 9.33
C ILE A 314 -5.42 -1.48 9.59
N ALA A 315 -5.20 -1.13 10.86
CA ALA A 315 -4.45 0.07 11.26
C ALA A 315 -3.04 0.13 10.65
N THR A 316 -2.33 -1.00 10.64
CA THR A 316 -0.99 -1.12 10.04
C THR A 316 -1.05 -0.87 8.54
N VAL A 317 -2.03 -1.49 7.86
CA VAL A 317 -2.20 -1.41 6.41
C VAL A 317 -2.60 0.01 5.99
N LEU A 318 -3.51 0.65 6.72
CA LEU A 318 -3.91 2.04 6.51
C LEU A 318 -2.74 3.00 6.67
N ALA A 319 -2.00 2.91 7.78
CA ALA A 319 -0.86 3.78 8.04
C ALA A 319 0.22 3.64 6.96
N ARG A 320 0.51 2.41 6.53
CA ARG A 320 1.50 2.16 5.49
C ARG A 320 1.06 2.64 4.11
N ALA A 321 -0.24 2.56 3.79
CA ALA A 321 -0.79 3.16 2.57
C ALA A 321 -0.79 4.69 2.59
N ASN A 322 -1.20 5.31 3.71
CA ASN A 322 -1.45 6.76 3.77
C ASN A 322 -0.22 7.57 4.21
N LYS A 323 0.55 7.13 5.22
CA LYS A 323 1.75 7.84 5.68
C LYS A 323 2.91 7.69 4.70
N ASP A 324 3.17 6.44 4.31
CA ASP A 324 4.32 6.08 3.48
C ASP A 324 3.97 6.07 1.98
N SER A 325 2.70 6.36 1.64
CA SER A 325 2.18 6.37 0.26
C SER A 325 2.42 5.06 -0.51
N MET A 326 2.42 3.91 0.18
CA MET A 326 2.71 2.62 -0.44
C MET A 326 1.61 2.17 -1.41
N ASN A 327 1.91 2.12 -2.71
CA ASN A 327 0.96 1.73 -3.75
C ASN A 327 0.39 0.33 -3.54
N LEU A 328 1.26 -0.66 -3.31
CA LEU A 328 0.85 -2.06 -3.09
C LEU A 328 -0.23 -2.19 -2.01
N TYR A 329 -0.14 -1.39 -0.95
CA TYR A 329 -1.10 -1.45 0.17
C TYR A 329 -2.47 -0.93 -0.25
N ALA A 330 -2.53 0.19 -0.97
CA ALA A 330 -3.77 0.73 -1.50
C ALA A 330 -4.41 -0.21 -2.54
N GLU A 331 -3.59 -0.84 -3.40
CA GLU A 331 -4.09 -1.78 -4.40
C GLU A 331 -4.59 -3.09 -3.79
N ALA A 332 -3.90 -3.62 -2.78
CA ALA A 332 -4.35 -4.79 -2.04
C ALA A 332 -5.70 -4.53 -1.35
N MET A 333 -5.88 -3.35 -0.71
CA MET A 333 -7.17 -2.93 -0.17
C MET A 333 -8.24 -2.80 -1.26
N CYS A 334 -7.91 -2.23 -2.42
CA CYS A 334 -8.81 -2.09 -3.57
C CYS A 334 -9.30 -3.46 -4.06
N LYS A 335 -8.38 -4.40 -4.38
CA LYS A 335 -8.76 -5.76 -4.79
C LYS A 335 -9.50 -6.52 -3.69
N ARG A 336 -9.15 -6.30 -2.41
CA ARG A 336 -9.85 -6.95 -1.28
C ARG A 336 -11.28 -6.44 -1.08
N LEU A 337 -11.55 -5.15 -1.34
CA LEU A 337 -12.91 -4.62 -1.47
C LEU A 337 -13.66 -5.27 -2.63
N GLY A 338 -13.00 -5.42 -3.77
CA GLY A 338 -13.53 -6.13 -4.92
C GLY A 338 -13.99 -7.54 -4.55
N ALA A 339 -13.08 -8.34 -3.98
CA ALA A 339 -13.38 -9.71 -3.55
C ALA A 339 -14.55 -9.78 -2.54
N GLU A 340 -14.59 -8.83 -1.60
CA GLU A 340 -15.65 -8.77 -0.60
C GLU A 340 -17.02 -8.47 -1.17
N THR A 341 -17.08 -7.59 -2.17
CA THR A 341 -18.34 -7.10 -2.75
C THR A 341 -18.84 -8.00 -3.88
N SER A 342 -17.95 -8.55 -4.70
CA SER A 342 -18.29 -9.46 -5.79
C SER A 342 -18.46 -10.91 -5.35
N LYS A 343 -17.94 -11.29 -4.18
CA LYS A 343 -17.84 -12.69 -3.71
C LYS A 343 -17.07 -13.60 -4.68
N SER A 344 -16.12 -13.02 -5.40
CA SER A 344 -15.20 -13.70 -6.34
C SER A 344 -13.77 -13.25 -6.08
N SER A 345 -12.81 -13.73 -6.89
CA SER A 345 -11.45 -13.19 -6.85
C SER A 345 -11.46 -11.69 -7.13
N GLY A 346 -10.85 -10.91 -6.24
CA GLY A 346 -10.71 -9.47 -6.36
C GLY A 346 -9.83 -9.08 -7.56
N SER A 347 -10.35 -8.19 -8.39
CA SER A 347 -9.68 -7.57 -9.52
C SER A 347 -9.70 -6.05 -9.38
N TRP A 348 -8.93 -5.33 -10.20
CA TRP A 348 -9.06 -3.86 -10.26
C TRP A 348 -10.46 -3.42 -10.65
N GLU A 349 -11.08 -4.09 -11.62
CA GLU A 349 -12.46 -3.77 -12.05
C GLU A 349 -13.47 -3.89 -10.90
N SER A 350 -13.46 -5.02 -10.17
CA SER A 350 -14.33 -5.19 -9.00
C SER A 350 -13.98 -4.24 -7.86
N GLY A 351 -12.70 -3.95 -7.65
CA GLY A 351 -12.21 -3.05 -6.61
C GLY A 351 -12.60 -1.59 -6.85
N THR A 352 -12.35 -1.07 -8.06
CA THR A 352 -12.74 0.29 -8.43
C THR A 352 -14.26 0.44 -8.52
N ALA A 353 -15.00 -0.62 -8.90
CA ALA A 353 -16.46 -0.64 -8.80
C ALA A 353 -16.95 -0.54 -7.34
N ALA A 354 -16.29 -1.22 -6.39
CA ALA A 354 -16.60 -1.12 -4.97
C ALA A 354 -16.31 0.30 -4.42
N VAL A 355 -15.16 0.88 -4.76
CA VAL A 355 -14.82 2.27 -4.37
C VAL A 355 -15.77 3.27 -5.02
N SER A 356 -16.14 3.07 -6.29
CA SER A 356 -17.14 3.90 -6.99
C SER A 356 -18.51 3.83 -6.31
N SER A 357 -18.91 2.65 -5.84
CA SER A 357 -20.17 2.47 -5.10
C SER A 357 -20.13 3.19 -3.76
N PHE A 358 -19.00 3.16 -3.06
CA PHE A 358 -18.77 3.95 -1.86
C PHE A 358 -18.88 5.46 -2.13
N LEU A 359 -18.24 5.97 -3.19
CA LEU A 359 -18.35 7.39 -3.59
C LEU A 359 -19.82 7.78 -3.89
N LYS A 360 -20.53 6.99 -4.68
CA LYS A 360 -21.96 7.23 -5.01
C LYS A 360 -22.84 7.21 -3.76
N SER A 361 -22.63 6.25 -2.85
CA SER A 361 -23.34 6.19 -1.57
C SER A 361 -23.06 7.40 -0.66
N SER A 362 -21.94 8.10 -0.90
CA SER A 362 -21.57 9.35 -0.23
C SER A 362 -22.21 10.59 -0.88
N GLY A 363 -23.05 10.41 -1.90
CA GLY A 363 -23.68 11.50 -2.64
C GLY A 363 -22.76 12.21 -3.64
N ILE A 364 -21.68 11.55 -4.06
CA ILE A 364 -20.75 12.08 -5.07
C ILE A 364 -21.26 11.71 -6.46
N ASP A 365 -21.35 12.70 -7.34
CA ASP A 365 -21.81 12.50 -8.72
C ASP A 365 -20.76 11.72 -9.53
N SER A 366 -21.23 10.91 -10.49
CA SER A 366 -20.31 10.09 -11.32
C SER A 366 -19.44 10.93 -12.26
N SER A 367 -19.82 12.19 -12.53
CA SER A 367 -18.98 13.14 -13.28
C SER A 367 -17.79 13.66 -12.47
N GLU A 368 -17.80 13.51 -11.14
CA GLU A 368 -16.75 14.01 -10.26
C GLU A 368 -15.59 13.02 -10.08
N PHE A 369 -15.69 11.80 -10.63
CA PHE A 369 -14.62 10.82 -10.53
C PHE A 369 -14.56 9.82 -11.69
N SER A 370 -13.36 9.30 -11.95
CA SER A 370 -13.08 8.15 -12.79
C SER A 370 -11.98 7.35 -12.09
N LEU A 371 -12.21 6.06 -11.84
CA LEU A 371 -11.27 5.21 -11.09
C LEU A 371 -10.76 4.09 -11.99
N ASP A 372 -9.45 3.98 -12.11
CA ASP A 372 -8.75 2.97 -12.90
C ASP A 372 -7.90 2.06 -12.02
N ASP A 373 -7.35 2.57 -10.92
CA ASP A 373 -6.65 1.78 -9.90
C ASP A 373 -6.99 2.24 -8.47
N GLY A 374 -6.39 1.61 -7.44
CA GLY A 374 -6.62 1.96 -6.04
C GLY A 374 -5.64 2.97 -5.46
N CYS A 375 -4.43 3.10 -6.03
CA CYS A 375 -3.33 3.88 -5.46
C CYS A 375 -3.12 5.25 -6.08
N GLY A 376 -3.72 5.50 -7.26
CA GLY A 376 -3.61 6.75 -8.00
C GLY A 376 -2.43 6.82 -8.96
N LEU A 377 -1.78 5.70 -9.27
CA LEU A 377 -0.63 5.66 -10.20
C LEU A 377 -1.10 5.78 -11.65
N SER A 378 -2.27 5.22 -11.98
CA SER A 378 -2.85 5.36 -13.30
C SER A 378 -3.22 6.82 -13.59
N ARG A 379 -2.86 7.27 -14.80
CA ARG A 379 -3.22 8.59 -15.32
C ARG A 379 -4.68 8.70 -15.76
N LYS A 380 -5.44 7.60 -15.74
CA LYS A 380 -6.87 7.58 -16.04
C LYS A 380 -7.74 7.86 -14.81
N ASN A 381 -7.12 7.92 -13.63
CA ASN A 381 -7.81 8.35 -12.43
C ASN A 381 -8.13 9.85 -12.50
N ALA A 382 -9.33 10.22 -12.10
CA ALA A 382 -9.74 11.60 -11.91
C ALA A 382 -10.64 11.69 -10.67
N VAL A 383 -10.47 12.72 -9.85
CA VAL A 383 -11.32 13.00 -8.68
C VAL A 383 -11.41 14.52 -8.50
N SER A 384 -12.61 15.05 -8.26
CA SER A 384 -12.82 16.47 -7.97
C SER A 384 -12.36 16.83 -6.54
N ALA A 385 -11.93 18.08 -6.34
CA ALA A 385 -11.57 18.56 -4.99
C ALA A 385 -12.78 18.51 -4.04
N LYS A 386 -13.99 18.73 -4.57
CA LYS A 386 -15.25 18.59 -3.84
C LYS A 386 -15.49 17.15 -3.38
N ALA A 387 -15.35 16.17 -4.26
CA ALA A 387 -15.50 14.75 -3.93
C ALA A 387 -14.51 14.34 -2.82
N MET A 388 -13.24 14.72 -2.96
CA MET A 388 -12.21 14.47 -1.94
C MET A 388 -12.58 15.07 -0.58
N ALA A 389 -12.94 16.37 -0.55
CA ALA A 389 -13.33 17.04 0.68
C ALA A 389 -14.57 16.44 1.34
N GLN A 390 -15.56 15.99 0.55
CA GLN A 390 -16.75 15.31 1.05
C GLN A 390 -16.41 13.97 1.70
N ILE A 391 -15.53 13.16 1.11
CA ILE A 391 -15.09 11.89 1.72
C ILE A 391 -14.32 12.15 3.01
N LEU A 392 -13.39 13.11 3.03
CA LEU A 392 -12.65 13.45 4.25
C LEU A 392 -13.60 13.91 5.37
N ALA A 393 -14.59 14.76 5.04
CA ALA A 393 -15.59 15.20 6.02
C ALA A 393 -16.50 14.05 6.49
N ARG A 394 -16.91 13.15 5.59
CA ARG A 394 -17.69 11.94 5.95
C ARG A 394 -16.90 11.05 6.90
N THR A 395 -15.63 10.78 6.59
CA THR A 395 -14.78 9.92 7.42
C THR A 395 -14.50 10.56 8.78
N PHE A 396 -14.29 11.88 8.83
CA PHE A 396 -14.16 12.65 10.07
C PHE A 396 -15.42 12.54 10.95
N ALA A 397 -16.62 12.56 10.37
CA ALA A 397 -17.87 12.43 11.13
C ALA A 397 -18.21 10.99 11.55
N SER A 398 -17.42 9.99 11.12
CA SER A 398 -17.71 8.58 11.35
C SER A 398 -17.05 8.04 12.63
N LYS A 399 -17.49 6.86 13.10
CA LYS A 399 -16.83 6.11 14.17
C LYS A 399 -15.37 5.73 13.86
N ASN A 400 -14.96 5.83 12.59
CA ASN A 400 -13.64 5.49 12.10
C ASN A 400 -12.65 6.68 12.13
N ARG A 401 -13.10 7.87 12.57
CA ARG A 401 -12.35 9.14 12.57
C ARG A 401 -10.93 8.99 13.07
N ASP A 402 -10.78 8.55 14.32
CA ASP A 402 -9.49 8.62 15.02
C ASP A 402 -8.47 7.69 14.37
N LEU A 403 -8.89 6.49 13.98
CA LEU A 403 -8.05 5.53 13.26
C LEU A 403 -7.64 6.06 11.89
N TYR A 404 -8.58 6.66 11.14
CA TYR A 404 -8.28 7.21 9.83
C TYR A 404 -7.31 8.38 9.93
N ILE A 405 -7.54 9.34 10.83
CA ILE A 405 -6.64 10.48 11.08
C ILE A 405 -5.25 9.99 11.51
N ALA A 406 -5.17 9.01 12.41
CA ALA A 406 -3.91 8.44 12.85
C ALA A 406 -3.08 7.85 11.70
N SER A 407 -3.73 7.42 10.60
CA SER A 407 -3.07 6.90 9.40
C SER A 407 -2.52 7.98 8.46
N LEU A 408 -2.86 9.26 8.63
CA LEU A 408 -2.44 10.34 7.74
C LEU A 408 -1.07 10.92 8.15
N SER A 409 -0.38 11.58 7.22
CA SER A 409 0.91 12.29 7.45
C SER A 409 0.75 13.66 8.09
#